data_AF-A0A3N5KGK8-F1
#
_entry.id   AF-A0A3N5KGK8-F1
#
_cell.length_a   1.000
_cell.length_b   1.000
_cell.length_c   1.000
_cell.angle_alpha   90.00
_cell.angle_beta   90.00
_cell.angle_gamma   90.00
#
_symmetry.space_group_name_H-M   'P 1'
#
loop_
_entity.id
_entity.type
_entity.pdbx_description
1 polymer ?
#
loop_
_entity_poly.entity_id
_entity_poly.type
_entity_poly.pdbx_seq_one_letter_code
_entity_poly.pdbx_strand_id
1 'polypeptide(L)'
;MRTTIRIDDELLGKLKEEARKQNISLARLLDRTLRAGMHASRSARRPRRRYRERTHAMGAPNVALDKALALAAGLEDQEIVRKMMLRK
;
A
#
# COMPACT_ATOMS: atom_id res chain seq x y z
N MET A 1 30.25 -21.12 14.36
CA MET A 1 30.34 -21.09 15.84
C MET A 1 29.30 -22.05 16.40
N ARG A 2 29.61 -22.81 17.46
CA ARG A 2 28.63 -23.68 18.11
C ARG A 2 27.92 -22.89 19.21
N THR A 3 26.60 -22.82 19.12
CA THR A 3 25.76 -22.09 20.06
C THR A 3 24.63 -23.00 20.53
N THR A 4 24.32 -22.97 21.82
CA THR A 4 23.17 -23.68 22.38
C THR A 4 22.02 -22.68 22.49
N ILE A 5 20.88 -23.00 21.88
CA ILE A 5 19.69 -22.15 21.85
C ILE A 5 18.53 -22.97 22.42
N ARG A 6 17.65 -22.32 23.19
CA ARG A 6 16.41 -22.93 23.67
C ARG A 6 15.33 -22.73 22.61
N ILE A 7 14.67 -23.81 22.22
CA ILE A 7 13.59 -23.85 21.22
C ILE A 7 12.48 -24.73 21.82
N ASP A 8 11.23 -24.36 21.60
CA ASP A 8 10.09 -25.17 22.01
C ASP A 8 10.00 -26.48 21.23
N ASP A 9 9.38 -27.50 21.84
CA ASP A 9 9.33 -28.85 21.27
C ASP A 9 8.53 -28.90 19.96
N GLU A 10 7.50 -28.06 19.83
CA GLU A 10 6.68 -27.99 18.62
C GLU A 10 7.49 -27.46 17.43
N LEU A 11 8.22 -26.35 17.61
CA LEU A 11 9.08 -25.77 16.59
C LEU A 11 10.25 -26.70 16.25
N LEU A 12 10.83 -27.39 17.24
CA LEU A 12 11.86 -28.38 17.00
C LEU A 12 11.34 -29.55 16.14
N GLY A 13 10.11 -30.00 16.39
CA GLY A 13 9.44 -31.02 15.58
C GLY A 13 9.30 -30.59 14.12
N LYS A 14 8.74 -29.40 13.89
CA LYS A 14 8.57 -28.83 12.53
C LYS A 14 9.90 -28.68 11.80
N LEU A 15 10.95 -28.19 12.47
CA LEU A 15 12.27 -28.06 11.87
C LEU A 15 12.88 -29.41 11.50
N LYS A 16 12.70 -30.46 12.31
CA LYS A 16 13.18 -31.80 11.98
C LYS A 16 12.47 -32.40 10.77
N GLU A 17 11.16 -32.25 10.69
CA GLU A 17 10.38 -32.70 9.53
C GLU A 17 10.82 -32.01 8.25
N GLU A 18 10.98 -30.69 8.30
CA GLU A 18 11.39 -29.89 7.15
C GLU A 18 12.82 -30.20 6.71
N ALA A 19 13.73 -30.46 7.67
CA ALA A 19 15.10 -30.87 7.39
C ALA A 19 15.14 -32.22 6.67
N ARG A 20 14.29 -33.18 7.08
CA ARG A 20 14.13 -34.48 6.41
C ARG A 20 13.60 -34.33 5.00
N LYS A 21 12.56 -33.50 4.80
CA LYS A 21 11.99 -33.22 3.46
C LYS A 21 13.02 -32.65 2.50
N GLN A 22 13.90 -31.77 2.99
CA GLN A 22 14.93 -31.12 2.18
C GLN A 22 16.26 -31.90 2.13
N ASN A 23 16.36 -33.05 2.82
CA ASN A 23 17.56 -33.86 2.95
C ASN A 23 18.81 -33.06 3.40
N ILE A 24 18.63 -32.17 4.38
CA ILE A 24 19.70 -31.35 4.96
C ILE A 24 19.75 -31.51 6.48
N SER A 25 20.88 -31.15 7.09
CA SER A 25 21.02 -31.19 8.54
C SER A 25 20.12 -30.14 9.22
N LEU A 26 19.65 -30.47 10.43
CA LEU A 26 18.85 -29.56 11.26
C LEU A 26 19.56 -28.23 11.49
N ALA A 27 20.87 -28.24 11.73
CA ALA A 27 21.68 -27.03 11.91
C ALA A 27 21.69 -26.15 10.66
N ARG A 28 21.83 -26.74 9.47
CA ARG A 28 21.81 -26.00 8.20
C ARG A 28 20.44 -25.40 7.91
N LEU A 29 19.37 -26.13 8.22
CA LEU A 29 18.02 -25.59 8.10
C LEU A 29 17.82 -24.42 9.08
N LEU A 30 18.25 -24.55 10.34
CA LEU A 30 18.13 -23.51 11.36
C LEU A 30 18.84 -22.22 10.95
N ASP A 31 20.07 -22.30 10.44
CA ASP A 31 20.79 -21.13 9.94
C ASP A 31 20.07 -20.48 8.76
N ARG A 32 19.51 -21.28 7.85
CA ARG A 32 18.75 -20.80 6.70
C ARG A 32 17.46 -20.09 7.12
N THR A 33 16.71 -20.68 8.05
CA THR A 33 15.43 -20.12 8.53
C THR A 33 15.67 -18.84 9.32
N LEU A 34 16.69 -18.79 10.18
CA LEU A 34 17.08 -17.58 10.90
C LEU A 34 17.48 -16.46 9.94
N ARG A 35 18.29 -16.76 8.92
CA ARG A 35 18.69 -15.77 7.91
C ARG A 35 17.48 -15.24 7.14
N ALA A 36 16.59 -16.13 6.70
CA ALA A 36 15.35 -15.73 6.03
C ALA A 36 14.44 -14.87 6.93
N GLY A 37 14.29 -15.23 8.20
CA GLY A 37 13.53 -14.46 9.19
C GLY A 37 14.10 -13.07 9.42
N MET A 38 15.44 -12.93 9.48
CA MET A 38 16.10 -11.63 9.61
C MET A 38 15.94 -10.76 8.35
N HIS A 39 15.83 -11.35 7.16
CA HIS A 39 15.54 -10.61 5.93
C HIS A 39 14.05 -10.22 5.83
N ALA A 40 13.15 -11.10 6.26
CA ALA A 40 11.71 -10.84 6.29
C ALA A 40 11.35 -9.73 7.29
N SER A 41 11.95 -9.74 8.49
CA SER A 41 11.75 -8.69 9.50
C SER A 41 12.23 -7.31 9.01
N ARG A 42 13.32 -7.28 8.23
CA ARG A 42 13.80 -6.06 7.57
C ARG A 42 12.92 -5.62 6.40
N SER A 43 12.36 -6.56 5.65
CA SER A 43 11.50 -6.28 4.48
C SER A 43 10.05 -5.92 4.83
N ALA A 44 9.59 -6.20 6.04
CA ALA A 44 8.25 -5.81 6.52
C ALA A 44 8.04 -4.28 6.50
N ARG A 45 9.12 -3.49 6.42
CA ARG A 45 9.06 -2.07 6.07
C ARG A 45 9.34 -1.88 4.58
N ARG A 46 8.54 -2.47 3.69
CA ARG A 46 8.39 -1.84 2.37
C ARG A 46 7.94 -0.40 2.66
N PRO A 47 8.69 0.63 2.25
CA PRO A 47 8.25 2.00 2.47
C PRO A 47 6.86 2.09 1.84
N ARG A 48 5.83 2.35 2.66
CA ARG A 48 4.47 2.55 2.15
C ARG A 48 4.61 3.66 1.11
N ARG A 49 4.42 3.32 -0.16
CA ARG A 49 4.47 4.31 -1.24
C ARG A 49 3.54 5.43 -0.81
N ARG A 50 4.07 6.66 -0.75
CA ARG A 50 3.24 7.82 -0.44
C ARG A 50 2.06 7.82 -1.40
N TYR A 51 0.86 8.00 -0.87
CA TYR A 51 -0.32 8.16 -1.70
C TYR A 51 -0.07 9.30 -2.69
N ARG A 52 -0.41 9.07 -3.96
CA ARG A 52 -0.39 10.08 -5.01
C ARG A 52 -1.78 10.11 -5.63
N GLU A 53 -2.36 11.30 -5.66
CA GLU A 53 -3.62 11.54 -6.36
C GLU A 53 -3.40 11.38 -7.86
N ARG A 54 -4.37 10.76 -8.54
CA ARG A 54 -4.33 10.59 -9.99
C ARG A 54 -4.83 11.88 -10.63
N THR A 55 -4.00 12.52 -11.45
CA THR A 55 -4.42 13.67 -12.24
C THR A 55 -4.95 13.21 -13.59
N HIS A 56 -5.93 13.96 -14.11
CA HIS A 56 -6.48 13.78 -15.45
C HIS A 56 -6.28 15.06 -16.26
N ALA A 57 -5.96 14.92 -17.54
CA ALA A 57 -5.80 16.06 -18.43
C ALA A 57 -7.17 16.66 -18.74
N MET A 58 -7.44 17.86 -18.23
CA MET A 58 -8.69 18.61 -18.46
C MET A 58 -8.60 19.53 -19.69
N GLY A 59 -7.47 19.53 -20.42
CA GLY A 59 -7.23 20.42 -21.54
C GLY A 59 -6.93 21.87 -21.10
N ALA A 60 -6.94 22.79 -22.07
CA ALA A 60 -6.81 24.21 -21.79
C ALA A 60 -8.16 24.78 -21.31
N PRO A 61 -8.18 25.61 -20.27
CA PRO A 61 -9.42 26.22 -19.80
C PRO A 61 -9.92 27.26 -20.81
N ASN A 62 -11.20 27.16 -21.19
CA ASN A 62 -11.88 28.15 -22.04
C ASN A 62 -12.41 29.34 -21.24
N VAL A 63 -12.27 29.31 -19.92
CA VAL A 63 -12.77 30.32 -18.97
C VAL A 63 -11.69 30.68 -17.95
N ALA A 64 -11.76 31.89 -17.42
CA ALA A 64 -10.86 32.38 -16.37
C ALA A 64 -11.11 31.65 -15.05
N LEU A 65 -10.41 30.53 -14.82
CA LEU A 65 -10.51 29.73 -13.59
C LEU A 65 -9.95 30.44 -12.35
N ASP A 66 -9.07 31.42 -12.54
CA ASP A 66 -8.59 32.35 -11.52
C ASP A 66 -9.72 33.25 -10.97
N LYS A 67 -10.84 33.36 -11.68
CA LYS A 67 -12.05 34.08 -11.26
C LYS A 67 -13.25 33.13 -11.09
N ALA A 68 -13.01 31.93 -10.56
CA ALA A 68 -14.02 30.87 -10.42
C ALA A 68 -15.30 31.32 -9.71
N LEU A 69 -15.21 32.19 -8.69
CA LEU A 69 -16.38 32.67 -7.96
C LEU A 69 -17.31 33.54 -8.82
N ALA A 70 -16.74 34.40 -9.65
CA ALA A 70 -17.54 35.23 -10.55
C ALA A 70 -18.20 34.39 -11.64
N LEU A 71 -17.49 33.36 -12.15
CA LEU A 71 -18.06 32.39 -13.07
C LEU A 71 -19.23 31.63 -12.42
N ALA A 72 -19.06 31.16 -11.18
CA ALA A 72 -20.09 30.44 -10.45
C ALA A 72 -21.36 31.27 -10.25
N ALA A 73 -21.22 32.54 -9.84
CA ALA A 73 -22.35 33.45 -9.69
C ALA A 73 -23.11 33.65 -11.01
N GLY A 74 -22.40 33.87 -12.12
CA GLY A 74 -23.05 34.01 -13.43
C GLY A 74 -23.79 32.75 -13.88
N LEU A 75 -23.25 31.56 -13.61
CA LEU A 75 -23.92 30.28 -13.89
C LEU A 75 -25.16 30.08 -13.02
N GLU A 76 -25.10 30.49 -11.76
CA GLU A 76 -26.23 30.44 -10.83
C GLU A 76 -27.37 31.35 -11.29
N ASP A 77 -27.06 32.61 -11.64
CA ASP A 77 -28.04 33.57 -12.14
C ASP A 77 -28.76 33.06 -13.41
N GLN A 78 -27.98 32.49 -14.35
CA GLN A 78 -28.53 31.89 -15.57
C GLN A 78 -29.53 30.76 -15.26
N GLU A 79 -29.19 29.90 -14.30
CA GLU A 79 -30.04 28.78 -13.91
C GLU A 79 -31.28 29.25 -13.13
N ILE A 80 -31.18 30.31 -12.32
CA ILE A 80 -32.32 30.94 -11.65
C ILE A 80 -33.32 31.48 -12.68
N VAL A 81 -32.84 32.25 -13.66
CA VAL A 81 -33.70 32.79 -14.73
C VAL A 81 -34.38 31.65 -15.50
N ARG A 82 -33.64 30.58 -15.82
CA ARG A 82 -34.18 29.40 -16.48
C ARG A 82 -35.32 28.74 -15.68
N LYS A 83 -35.14 28.58 -14.37
CA LYS A 83 -36.18 28.02 -13.48
C LYS A 83 -37.43 28.89 -13.41
N MET A 84 -37.26 30.21 -13.30
CA MET A 84 -38.36 31.18 -13.33
C MET A 84 -39.16 31.07 -14.63
N MET A 85 -38.49 30.96 -15.78
CA MET A 85 -39.16 30.77 -17.09
C MET A 85 -39.92 29.45 -17.18
N LEU A 86 -39.41 28.40 -16.54
CA LEU A 86 -40.07 27.09 -16.45
C LEU A 86 -41.17 27.04 -15.39
N ARG A 87 -41.39 28.12 -14.62
CA ARG A 87 -42.28 28.19 -13.45
C ARG A 87 -42.02 27.03 -12.46
N LYS A 88 -40.75 26.71 -12.25
CA LYS A 88 -40.27 25.68 -11.33
C LYS A 88 -39.40 26.28 -10.24
#